data_AF-A0A6J8EYI3-F1
#
_entry.id   AF-A0A6J8EYI3-F1
#
_cell.length_a   1.000
_cell.length_b   1.000
_cell.length_c   1.000
_cell.angle_alpha   90.00
_cell.angle_beta   90.00
_cell.angle_gamma   90.00
#
_symmetry.space_group_name_H-M   'P 1'
#
loop_
_entity.id
_entity.type
_entity.pdbx_description
1 polymer ?
#
loop_
_entity_poly.entity_id
_entity_poly.type
_entity_poly.pdbx_seq_one_letter_code
_entity_poly.pdbx_strand_id
1 'polypeptide(L)'
;MATGEPRAVGRALNSQRLFSWGANSYGQLGLGHCTDKSIPEEINLPDDFGNVSSVSGGGGHTLVLTDNGKLFVCGSNDKGQLGLGSTEDKTELTPVGSMEREIITKVVGGWDFTLMLNDKGMIYITGSNKFNQLGLPDITEKYITTPIRLSLPRHPIVMDIEAGLRHGIALTDTGQVYIWGSRKSSKDKTAAVPTIGKQSSPT
;
A
#
# COMPACT_ATOMS: atom_id res chain seq x y z
N MET A 1 -10.56 53.96 23.30
CA MET A 1 -9.71 53.14 22.40
C MET A 1 -9.48 51.81 23.09
N ALA A 2 -10.13 50.74 22.62
CA ALA A 2 -9.98 49.41 23.17
C ALA A 2 -8.80 48.73 22.45
N THR A 3 -7.67 48.59 23.14
CA THR A 3 -6.53 47.79 22.67
C THR A 3 -6.73 46.36 23.19
N GLY A 4 -7.51 45.57 22.46
CA GLY A 4 -7.56 44.13 22.66
C GLY A 4 -6.33 43.49 22.05
N GLU A 5 -5.44 43.00 22.91
CA GLU A 5 -4.32 42.11 22.55
C GLU A 5 -4.82 40.99 21.62
N PRO A 6 -4.14 40.67 20.50
CA PRO A 6 -4.47 39.49 19.73
C PRO A 6 -4.18 38.25 20.57
N ARG A 7 -5.24 37.57 21.03
CA ARG A 7 -5.13 36.21 21.56
C ARG A 7 -4.55 35.34 20.45
N ALA A 8 -3.26 35.02 20.57
CA ALA A 8 -2.64 33.97 19.78
C ALA A 8 -3.43 32.67 20.04
N VAL A 9 -4.25 32.28 19.07
CA VAL A 9 -4.90 30.97 19.08
C VAL A 9 -3.81 29.99 18.68
N GLY A 10 -3.08 29.48 19.68
CA GLY A 10 -2.17 28.37 19.48
C GLY A 10 -2.98 27.17 18.99
N ARG A 11 -2.92 26.86 17.69
CA ARG A 11 -3.29 25.53 17.22
C ARG A 11 -2.31 24.59 17.92
N ALA A 12 -2.81 23.79 18.84
CA ALA A 12 -2.07 22.61 19.30
C ALA A 12 -1.83 21.76 18.06
N LEU A 13 -0.63 21.87 17.49
CA LEU A 13 -0.14 20.91 16.51
C LEU A 13 -0.03 19.61 17.32
N ASN A 14 -0.94 18.67 17.10
CA ASN A 14 -0.68 17.30 17.50
C ASN A 14 0.55 16.87 16.68
N SER A 15 1.75 17.05 17.24
CA SER A 15 2.98 16.56 16.61
C SER A 15 2.99 15.05 16.79
N GLN A 16 2.34 14.38 15.84
CA GLN A 16 2.45 12.94 15.75
C GLN A 16 3.91 12.56 15.52
N ARG A 17 4.35 11.52 16.22
CA ARG A 17 5.70 10.97 16.11
C ARG A 17 5.59 9.55 15.63
N LEU A 18 6.40 9.19 14.64
CA LEU A 18 6.48 7.84 14.11
C LEU A 18 7.87 7.29 14.42
N PHE A 19 7.93 6.06 14.92
CA PHE A 19 9.19 5.42 15.26
C PHE A 19 9.32 4.10 14.50
N SER A 20 10.54 3.78 14.08
CA SER A 20 10.85 2.53 13.39
C SER A 20 12.15 1.93 13.90
N TRP A 21 12.24 0.60 13.86
CA TRP A 21 13.43 -0.16 14.23
C TRP A 21 13.41 -1.53 13.56
N GLY A 22 14.55 -2.23 13.61
CA GLY A 22 14.75 -3.54 13.02
C GLY A 22 15.66 -3.50 11.79
N ALA A 23 15.41 -4.41 10.85
CA ALA A 23 16.15 -4.53 9.61
C ALA A 23 15.86 -3.35 8.67
N ASN A 24 16.90 -2.80 8.05
CA ASN A 24 16.83 -1.58 7.26
C ASN A 24 17.68 -1.63 5.99
N SER A 25 18.04 -2.82 5.51
CA SER A 25 18.96 -2.98 4.36
C SER A 25 18.50 -2.30 3.08
N TYR A 26 17.20 -1.99 2.94
CA TYR A 26 16.60 -1.30 1.79
C TYR A 26 16.05 0.08 2.14
N GLY A 27 16.26 0.57 3.37
CA GLY A 27 15.67 1.83 3.83
C GLY A 27 14.22 1.72 4.31
N GLN A 28 13.72 0.50 4.57
CA GLN A 28 12.33 0.25 4.97
C GLN A 28 11.93 0.87 6.32
N LEU A 29 12.89 1.37 7.09
CA LEU A 29 12.60 2.12 8.31
C LEU A 29 12.26 3.60 8.04
N GLY A 30 12.52 4.13 6.84
CA GLY A 30 12.22 5.53 6.50
C GLY A 30 13.13 6.58 7.15
N LEU A 31 14.30 6.18 7.65
CA LEU A 31 15.22 7.01 8.45
C LEU A 31 16.27 7.79 7.61
N GLY A 32 16.20 7.75 6.28
CA GLY A 32 17.16 8.40 5.39
C GLY A 32 18.45 7.61 5.14
N HIS A 33 18.61 6.44 5.73
CA HIS A 33 19.78 5.56 5.56
C HIS A 33 19.39 4.08 5.54
N CYS A 34 20.34 3.18 5.24
CA CYS A 34 20.13 1.72 5.20
C CYS A 34 20.75 0.94 6.38
N THR A 35 21.01 1.60 7.52
CA THR A 35 21.55 0.96 8.72
C THR A 35 20.44 0.43 9.62
N ASP A 36 20.56 -0.83 10.05
CA ASP A 36 19.66 -1.48 11.00
C ASP A 36 19.62 -0.74 12.35
N LYS A 37 18.48 -0.81 13.03
CA LYS A 37 18.29 -0.19 14.36
C LYS A 37 17.80 -1.21 15.35
N SER A 38 18.52 -1.37 16.46
CA SER A 38 18.13 -2.26 17.56
C SER A 38 17.15 -1.61 18.56
N ILE A 39 16.96 -0.29 18.47
CA ILE A 39 16.06 0.49 19.30
C ILE A 39 15.20 1.42 18.42
N PRO A 40 13.99 1.80 18.87
CA PRO A 40 13.16 2.76 18.16
C PRO A 40 13.89 4.06 17.85
N GLU A 41 13.89 4.46 16.58
CA GLU A 41 14.37 5.77 16.13
C GLU A 41 13.20 6.55 15.52
N GLU A 42 13.15 7.84 15.81
CA GLU A 42 12.10 8.71 15.30
C GLU A 42 12.31 8.98 13.81
N ILE A 43 11.24 8.82 13.03
CA ILE A 43 11.20 9.17 11.61
C ILE A 43 10.95 10.67 11.50
N ASN A 44 11.77 11.34 10.67
CA ASN A 44 11.53 12.73 10.30
C ASN A 44 10.30 12.82 9.40
N LEU A 45 9.20 13.37 9.93
CA LEU A 45 7.97 13.59 9.17
C LEU A 45 7.94 15.02 8.60
N PRO A 46 7.51 15.21 7.34
CA PRO A 46 7.27 16.55 6.79
C PRO A 46 6.11 17.25 7.50
N ASP A 47 6.10 18.58 7.53
CA ASP A 47 5.08 19.37 8.25
C ASP A 47 3.64 19.06 7.80
N ASP A 48 3.44 18.77 6.51
CA ASP A 48 2.14 18.46 5.90
C ASP A 48 1.85 16.94 5.79
N PHE A 49 2.51 16.12 6.64
CA PHE A 49 2.32 14.67 6.64
C PHE A 49 0.86 14.27 6.94
N GLY A 50 0.20 14.94 7.88
CA GLY A 50 -1.13 14.55 8.39
C GLY A 50 -1.03 13.49 9.49
N ASN A 51 -2.16 13.07 10.07
CA ASN A 51 -2.14 12.02 11.10
C ASN A 51 -2.13 10.64 10.43
N VAL A 52 -1.22 9.76 10.83
CA VAL A 52 -1.22 8.33 10.48
C VAL A 52 -2.52 7.69 10.93
N SER A 53 -3.22 7.08 9.98
CA SER A 53 -4.40 6.25 10.21
C SER A 53 -4.04 4.76 10.26
N SER A 54 -3.07 4.32 9.46
CA SER A 54 -2.54 2.96 9.50
C SER A 54 -1.12 2.84 8.95
N VAL A 55 -0.42 1.80 9.38
CA VAL A 55 0.89 1.41 8.87
C VAL A 55 0.83 -0.06 8.48
N SER A 56 1.38 -0.40 7.31
CA SER A 56 1.54 -1.76 6.84
C SER A 56 2.96 -1.95 6.31
N GLY A 57 3.40 -3.20 6.18
CA GLY A 57 4.67 -3.54 5.54
C GLY A 57 4.48 -4.64 4.49
N GLY A 58 5.51 -4.81 3.66
CA GLY A 58 5.67 -5.98 2.79
C GLY A 58 7.02 -6.66 3.03
N GLY A 59 7.52 -7.40 2.03
CA GLY A 59 8.77 -8.17 2.15
C GLY A 59 10.04 -7.36 2.46
N GLY A 60 9.99 -6.05 2.23
CA GLY A 60 11.10 -5.13 2.50
C GLY A 60 10.75 -3.68 2.27
N HIS A 61 9.47 -3.32 2.37
CA HIS A 61 8.98 -1.96 2.19
C HIS A 61 7.90 -1.65 3.23
N THR A 62 7.70 -0.36 3.49
CA THR A 62 6.77 0.16 4.48
C THR A 62 5.79 1.10 3.81
N LEU A 63 4.54 1.04 4.26
CA LEU A 63 3.39 1.75 3.73
C LEU A 63 2.75 2.49 4.89
N VAL A 64 2.63 3.81 4.79
CA VAL A 64 2.04 4.66 5.82
C VAL A 64 0.88 5.41 5.21
N LEU A 65 -0.32 5.16 5.74
CA LEU A 65 -1.54 5.83 5.34
C LEU A 65 -1.92 6.87 6.39
N THR A 66 -2.39 8.01 5.90
CA THR A 66 -2.85 9.12 6.74
C THR A 66 -4.38 9.19 6.78
N ASP A 67 -4.93 9.96 7.72
CA ASP A 67 -6.37 10.14 7.93
C ASP A 67 -7.07 10.85 6.77
N ASN A 68 -6.34 11.67 6.02
CA ASN A 68 -6.80 12.32 4.80
C ASN A 68 -6.66 11.46 3.54
N GLY A 69 -6.22 10.20 3.67
CA GLY A 69 -6.10 9.24 2.58
C GLY A 69 -4.81 9.35 1.75
N LYS A 70 -3.82 10.17 2.15
CA LYS A 70 -2.50 10.19 1.49
C LYS A 70 -1.67 8.98 1.89
N LEU A 71 -1.02 8.37 0.89
CA LEU A 71 -0.13 7.23 1.04
C LEU A 71 1.34 7.67 0.91
N PHE A 72 2.15 7.28 1.90
CA PHE A 72 3.60 7.43 1.92
C PHE A 72 4.26 6.05 1.96
N VAL A 73 5.41 5.92 1.29
CA VAL A 73 6.09 4.64 1.12
C VAL A 73 7.61 4.79 1.26
N CYS A 74 8.28 3.76 1.75
CA CYS A 74 9.74 3.65 1.75
C CYS A 74 10.19 2.18 1.71
N GLY A 75 11.49 1.96 1.52
CA GLY A 75 12.12 0.65 1.46
C GLY A 75 12.41 0.17 0.05
N SER A 76 12.41 -1.16 -0.11
CA SER A 76 12.70 -1.87 -1.34
C SER A 76 11.69 -1.55 -2.45
N ASN A 77 12.19 -1.29 -3.66
CA ASN A 77 11.40 -0.95 -4.84
C ASN A 77 11.90 -1.62 -6.13
N ASP A 78 12.75 -2.64 -6.04
CA ASP A 78 13.37 -3.34 -7.18
C ASP A 78 12.37 -4.05 -8.12
N LYS A 79 11.08 -4.06 -7.76
CA LYS A 79 9.93 -4.56 -8.53
C LYS A 79 8.83 -3.52 -8.69
N GLY A 80 9.03 -2.24 -8.35
CA GLY A 80 8.02 -1.20 -8.45
C GLY A 80 6.96 -1.22 -7.33
N GLN A 81 7.20 -1.95 -6.25
CA GLN A 81 6.25 -2.14 -5.14
C GLN A 81 5.91 -0.85 -4.37
N LEU A 82 6.71 0.21 -4.52
CA LEU A 82 6.41 1.52 -3.93
C LEU A 82 5.43 2.37 -4.78
N GLY A 83 5.25 2.08 -6.07
CA GLY A 83 4.30 2.85 -6.90
C GLY A 83 4.78 4.26 -7.30
N LEU A 84 6.09 4.50 -7.27
CA LEU A 84 6.68 5.84 -7.52
C LEU A 84 7.04 6.11 -8.99
N GLY A 85 6.62 5.25 -9.91
CA GLY A 85 7.00 5.32 -11.33
C GLY A 85 8.47 4.92 -11.59
N SER A 86 9.16 4.38 -10.59
CA SER A 86 10.56 3.92 -10.69
C SER A 86 10.75 2.56 -10.02
N THR A 87 11.94 1.99 -10.15
CA THR A 87 12.38 0.79 -9.42
C THR A 87 13.53 1.07 -8.45
N GLU A 88 13.64 2.31 -7.99
CA GLU A 88 14.68 2.75 -7.05
C GLU A 88 14.16 2.68 -5.61
N ASP A 89 14.93 2.06 -4.73
CA ASP A 89 14.65 2.01 -3.29
C ASP A 89 14.56 3.43 -2.71
N LYS A 90 13.78 3.61 -1.64
CA LYS A 90 13.64 4.89 -0.94
C LYS A 90 13.95 4.73 0.53
N THR A 91 14.89 5.53 1.03
CA THR A 91 15.28 5.50 2.45
C THR A 91 14.43 6.40 3.32
N GLU A 92 13.60 7.27 2.73
CA GLU A 92 12.72 8.22 3.40
C GLU A 92 11.27 7.99 2.96
N LEU A 93 10.32 8.35 3.82
CA LEU A 93 8.89 8.31 3.48
C LEU A 93 8.61 9.26 2.31
N THR A 94 8.23 8.68 1.18
CA THR A 94 7.96 9.39 -0.06
C THR A 94 6.46 9.32 -0.39
N PRO A 95 5.78 10.43 -0.71
CA PRO A 95 4.38 10.38 -1.09
C PRO A 95 4.18 9.71 -2.45
N VAL A 96 3.12 8.90 -2.58
CA VAL A 96 2.71 8.31 -3.86
C VAL A 96 1.84 9.32 -4.62
N GLY A 97 2.49 10.29 -5.27
CA GLY A 97 1.83 11.43 -5.91
C GLY A 97 0.79 11.07 -6.98
N SER A 98 0.96 9.93 -7.65
CA SER A 98 0.01 9.39 -8.63
C SER A 98 -1.36 9.03 -8.03
N MET A 99 -1.45 8.90 -6.71
CA MET A 99 -2.67 8.54 -5.98
C MET A 99 -3.30 9.72 -5.22
N GLU A 100 -2.79 10.95 -5.35
CA GLU A 100 -3.30 12.14 -4.63
C GLU A 100 -4.77 12.49 -4.92
N ARG A 101 -5.31 12.01 -6.05
CA ARG A 101 -6.72 12.22 -6.44
C ARG A 101 -7.67 11.16 -5.89
N GLU A 102 -7.14 10.14 -5.23
CA GLU A 102 -7.91 9.08 -4.58
C GLU A 102 -7.83 9.23 -3.06
N ILE A 103 -8.89 8.84 -2.37
CA ILE A 103 -8.89 8.76 -0.91
C ILE A 103 -8.63 7.29 -0.56
N ILE A 104 -7.39 6.96 -0.23
CA ILE A 104 -7.03 5.59 0.15
C ILE A 104 -7.55 5.30 1.57
N THR A 105 -8.23 4.17 1.72
CA THR A 105 -8.84 3.73 2.99
C THR A 105 -8.14 2.52 3.58
N LYS A 106 -7.49 1.70 2.74
CA LYS A 106 -6.64 0.59 3.18
C LYS A 106 -5.48 0.39 2.23
N VAL A 107 -4.32 0.02 2.78
CA VAL A 107 -3.14 -0.35 2.01
C VAL A 107 -2.52 -1.60 2.63
N VAL A 108 -2.14 -2.56 1.79
CA VAL A 108 -1.51 -3.83 2.23
C VAL A 108 -0.33 -4.18 1.31
N GLY A 109 0.76 -4.63 1.93
CA GLY A 109 1.97 -5.06 1.23
C GLY A 109 2.08 -6.57 1.18
N GLY A 110 2.38 -7.11 0.00
CA GLY A 110 2.87 -8.48 -0.14
C GLY A 110 4.39 -8.55 -0.14
N TRP A 111 4.98 -9.61 -0.70
CA TRP A 111 6.44 -9.73 -0.76
C TRP A 111 7.08 -8.61 -1.59
N ASP A 112 6.61 -8.44 -2.82
CA ASP A 112 7.16 -7.54 -3.84
C ASP A 112 6.06 -6.80 -4.60
N PHE A 113 4.92 -6.57 -3.96
CA PHE A 113 3.77 -5.85 -4.50
C PHE A 113 2.95 -5.17 -3.40
N THR A 114 2.12 -4.23 -3.82
CA THR A 114 1.23 -3.46 -2.94
C THR A 114 -0.18 -3.41 -3.53
N LEU A 115 -1.18 -3.57 -2.66
CA LEU A 115 -2.59 -3.34 -2.98
C LEU A 115 -3.10 -2.13 -2.19
N MET A 116 -3.90 -1.31 -2.84
CA MET A 116 -4.51 -0.10 -2.26
C MET A 116 -6.02 -0.14 -2.52
N LEU A 117 -6.83 0.14 -1.50
CA LEU A 117 -8.28 0.27 -1.59
C LEU A 117 -8.64 1.74 -1.36
N ASN A 118 -9.46 2.33 -2.24
CA ASN A 118 -10.00 3.67 -2.02
C ASN A 118 -11.42 3.64 -1.42
N ASP A 119 -11.91 4.83 -1.05
CA ASP A 119 -13.24 5.11 -0.51
C ASP A 119 -14.41 4.71 -1.45
N LYS A 120 -14.14 4.55 -2.74
CA LYS A 120 -15.11 4.12 -3.76
C LYS A 120 -15.11 2.59 -3.96
N GLY A 121 -14.36 1.84 -3.17
CA GLY A 121 -14.25 0.38 -3.29
C GLY A 121 -13.46 -0.07 -4.53
N MET A 122 -12.55 0.76 -5.04
CA MET A 122 -11.65 0.43 -6.15
C MET A 122 -10.29 -0.04 -5.63
N ILE A 123 -9.76 -1.09 -6.25
CA ILE A 123 -8.43 -1.61 -5.95
C ILE A 123 -7.41 -1.03 -6.93
N TYR A 124 -6.28 -0.55 -6.41
CA TYR A 124 -5.09 -0.19 -7.18
C TYR A 124 -3.94 -1.11 -6.81
N ILE A 125 -3.07 -1.36 -7.78
CA ILE A 125 -2.02 -2.36 -7.72
C ILE A 125 -0.71 -1.80 -8.23
N THR A 126 0.40 -2.17 -7.59
CA THR A 126 1.76 -1.87 -8.07
C THR A 126 2.71 -2.97 -7.64
N GLY A 127 3.82 -3.15 -8.35
CA GLY A 127 4.85 -4.13 -8.06
C GLY A 127 5.01 -5.24 -9.09
N SER A 128 5.45 -6.39 -8.59
CA SER A 128 5.67 -7.63 -9.34
C SER A 128 4.36 -8.35 -9.64
N ASN A 129 4.21 -8.84 -10.87
CA ASN A 129 3.14 -9.77 -11.23
C ASN A 129 3.67 -11.14 -11.70
N LYS A 130 4.93 -11.48 -11.35
CA LYS A 130 5.58 -12.72 -11.79
C LYS A 130 4.81 -14.00 -11.43
N PHE A 131 4.01 -13.91 -10.39
CA PHE A 131 3.17 -14.97 -9.85
C PHE A 131 1.68 -14.64 -9.98
N ASN A 132 1.30 -13.70 -10.86
CA ASN A 132 -0.07 -13.19 -10.98
C ASN A 132 -0.61 -12.52 -9.71
N GLN A 133 0.26 -12.08 -8.80
CA GLN A 133 -0.13 -11.52 -7.50
C GLN A 133 -0.77 -10.13 -7.59
N LEU A 134 -0.71 -9.47 -8.76
CA LEU A 134 -1.50 -8.26 -9.05
C LEU A 134 -2.87 -8.58 -9.69
N GLY A 135 -3.17 -9.84 -10.00
CA GLY A 135 -4.45 -10.21 -10.60
C GLY A 135 -4.56 -9.87 -12.10
N LEU A 136 -3.42 -9.66 -12.77
CA LEU A 136 -3.37 -9.32 -14.19
C LEU A 136 -2.96 -10.56 -15.03
N PRO A 137 -3.72 -10.94 -16.07
CA PRO A 137 -3.46 -12.15 -16.86
C PRO A 137 -2.32 -12.04 -17.87
N ASP A 138 -2.02 -10.84 -18.35
CA ASP A 138 -0.95 -10.60 -19.31
C ASP A 138 -0.44 -9.17 -19.08
N ILE A 139 0.78 -9.03 -18.56
CA ILE A 139 1.48 -7.74 -18.51
C ILE A 139 2.61 -7.74 -19.53
N THR A 140 2.65 -6.70 -20.37
CA THR A 140 3.75 -6.47 -21.32
C THR A 140 4.98 -5.92 -20.58
N GLU A 141 4.73 -5.05 -19.61
CA GLU A 141 5.75 -4.50 -18.73
C GLU A 141 6.22 -5.54 -17.73
N LYS A 142 7.49 -5.46 -17.35
CA LYS A 142 8.07 -6.39 -16.37
C LYS A 142 7.45 -6.21 -14.98
N TYR A 143 7.18 -4.96 -14.62
CA TYR A 143 6.66 -4.53 -13.33
C TYR A 143 5.65 -3.41 -13.54
N ILE A 144 4.70 -3.27 -12.62
CA ILE A 144 3.86 -2.09 -12.53
C ILE A 144 4.55 -1.14 -11.56
N THR A 145 5.12 -0.03 -12.04
CA THR A 145 5.85 0.93 -11.20
C THR A 145 5.01 2.14 -10.80
N THR A 146 3.93 2.42 -11.54
CA THR A 146 2.92 3.42 -11.20
C THR A 146 1.61 2.68 -10.92
N PRO A 147 0.89 2.95 -9.81
CA PRO A 147 -0.34 2.28 -9.48
C PRO A 147 -1.36 2.32 -10.62
N ILE A 148 -1.94 1.17 -10.92
CA ILE A 148 -3.04 1.06 -11.88
C ILE A 148 -4.26 0.43 -11.21
N ARG A 149 -5.45 0.74 -11.72
CA ARG A 149 -6.69 0.16 -11.20
C ARG A 149 -6.82 -1.31 -11.63
N LEU A 150 -7.01 -2.20 -10.66
CA LEU A 150 -7.41 -3.58 -10.90
C LEU A 150 -8.94 -3.64 -11.08
N SER A 151 -9.40 -4.24 -12.17
CA SER A 151 -10.83 -4.48 -12.40
C SER A 151 -11.19 -5.92 -12.04
N LEU A 152 -12.00 -6.09 -11.00
CA LEU A 152 -12.58 -7.39 -10.66
C LEU A 152 -13.76 -7.74 -11.59
N PRO A 153 -14.00 -9.03 -11.87
CA PRO A 153 -15.17 -9.46 -12.64
C PRO A 153 -16.47 -8.91 -12.05
N ARG A 154 -17.34 -8.36 -12.92
CA ARG A 154 -18.63 -7.72 -12.57
C ARG A 154 -18.53 -6.39 -11.82
N HIS A 155 -17.33 -5.84 -11.64
CA HIS A 155 -17.09 -4.53 -11.03
C HIS A 155 -17.80 -4.30 -9.67
N PRO A 156 -17.69 -5.23 -8.71
CA PRO A 156 -18.28 -5.06 -7.38
C PRO A 156 -17.64 -3.90 -6.62
N ILE A 157 -18.32 -3.42 -5.58
CA ILE A 157 -17.72 -2.54 -4.58
C ILE A 157 -16.90 -3.42 -3.64
N VAL A 158 -15.60 -3.14 -3.56
CA VAL A 158 -14.69 -3.85 -2.65
C VAL A 158 -14.75 -3.18 -1.28
N MET A 159 -14.98 -3.99 -0.25
CA MET A 159 -15.09 -3.55 1.13
C MET A 159 -13.79 -3.74 1.89
N ASP A 160 -13.01 -4.76 1.52
CA ASP A 160 -11.73 -5.04 2.17
C ASP A 160 -10.74 -5.76 1.24
N ILE A 161 -9.44 -5.61 1.52
CA ILE A 161 -8.34 -6.25 0.82
C ILE A 161 -7.31 -6.84 1.79
N GLU A 162 -6.69 -7.95 1.41
CA GLU A 162 -5.55 -8.55 2.12
C GLU A 162 -4.50 -9.05 1.13
N ALA A 163 -3.23 -9.08 1.56
CA ALA A 163 -2.12 -9.57 0.77
C ALA A 163 -1.32 -10.64 1.55
N GLY A 164 -1.09 -11.77 0.90
CA GLY A 164 -0.07 -12.73 1.31
C GLY A 164 1.24 -12.54 0.54
N LEU A 165 2.16 -13.50 0.68
CA LEU A 165 3.47 -13.45 0.03
C LEU A 165 3.38 -13.26 -1.51
N ARG A 166 2.45 -13.97 -2.16
CA ARG A 166 2.25 -13.99 -3.63
C ARG A 166 0.78 -14.05 -4.05
N HIS A 167 -0.13 -13.64 -3.19
CA HIS A 167 -1.57 -13.66 -3.50
C HIS A 167 -2.27 -12.47 -2.87
N GLY A 168 -3.32 -12.00 -3.53
CA GLY A 168 -4.22 -10.98 -3.03
C GLY A 168 -5.61 -11.56 -2.79
N ILE A 169 -6.32 -10.96 -1.85
CA ILE A 169 -7.69 -11.31 -1.48
C ILE A 169 -8.52 -10.03 -1.43
N ALA A 170 -9.77 -10.09 -1.89
CA ALA A 170 -10.72 -8.99 -1.75
C ALA A 170 -12.10 -9.49 -1.32
N LEU A 171 -12.74 -8.79 -0.37
CA LEU A 171 -14.13 -9.00 0.05
C LEU A 171 -15.02 -7.92 -0.58
N THR A 172 -16.16 -8.30 -1.13
CA THR A 172 -17.12 -7.37 -1.73
C THR A 172 -18.31 -7.04 -0.83
N ASP A 173 -19.04 -5.99 -1.19
CA ASP A 173 -20.32 -5.58 -0.61
C ASP A 173 -21.40 -6.68 -0.65
N THR A 174 -21.32 -7.54 -1.65
CA THR A 174 -22.19 -8.71 -1.87
C THR A 174 -21.73 -9.95 -1.09
N GLY A 175 -20.66 -9.86 -0.29
CA GLY A 175 -20.10 -10.97 0.49
C GLY A 175 -19.30 -11.98 -0.35
N GLN A 176 -18.95 -11.64 -1.59
CA GLN A 176 -18.09 -12.48 -2.42
C GLN A 176 -16.62 -12.26 -2.04
N VAL A 177 -15.85 -13.34 -2.02
CA VAL A 177 -14.40 -13.29 -1.77
C VAL A 177 -13.68 -13.65 -3.05
N TYR A 178 -12.84 -12.75 -3.52
CA TYR A 178 -11.96 -12.95 -4.66
C TYR A 178 -10.55 -13.27 -4.18
N ILE A 179 -9.90 -14.27 -4.79
CA ILE A 179 -8.51 -14.62 -4.52
C ILE A 179 -7.77 -14.73 -5.87
N TRP A 180 -6.56 -14.18 -5.93
CA TRP A 180 -5.68 -14.26 -7.10
C TRP A 180 -4.21 -14.42 -6.69
N GLY A 181 -3.37 -14.78 -7.65
CA GLY A 181 -1.96 -15.09 -7.41
C GLY A 181 -1.65 -16.58 -7.42
N SER A 182 -0.37 -16.91 -7.52
CA SER A 182 0.08 -18.21 -8.02
C SER A 182 -0.39 -19.41 -7.21
N ARG A 183 -0.76 -20.46 -7.96
CA ARG A 183 0.16 -21.61 -8.16
C ARG A 183 0.83 -21.52 -9.54
N LYS A 184 2.12 -21.84 -9.61
CA LYS A 184 2.82 -22.17 -10.87
C LYS A 184 2.37 -23.56 -11.34
N SER A 185 1.58 -23.68 -12.41
CA SER A 185 1.66 -24.79 -13.39
C SER A 185 0.64 -24.66 -14.53
N SER A 186 1.17 -24.79 -15.76
CA SER A 186 0.56 -25.27 -17.02
C SER A 186 -0.69 -24.59 -17.61
N LYS A 187 -0.45 -23.85 -18.70
CA LYS A 187 -1.35 -23.59 -19.85
C LYS A 187 -2.70 -22.89 -19.62
N ASP A 188 -3.14 -22.69 -18.39
CA ASP A 188 -4.45 -22.10 -18.10
C ASP A 188 -4.32 -20.67 -17.58
N LYS A 189 -4.62 -19.68 -18.44
CA LYS A 189 -4.55 -18.24 -18.13
C LYS A 189 -5.63 -17.79 -17.14
N THR A 190 -6.62 -18.63 -16.85
CA THR A 190 -7.73 -18.29 -15.94
C THR A 190 -7.28 -18.10 -14.48
N ALA A 191 -6.18 -18.72 -14.06
CA ALA A 191 -5.64 -18.62 -12.70
C ALA A 191 -5.01 -17.27 -12.35
N ALA A 192 -4.85 -16.37 -13.34
CA ALA A 192 -4.29 -15.05 -13.12
C ALA A 192 -5.34 -13.99 -12.76
N VAL A 193 -6.60 -14.25 -13.11
CA VAL A 193 -7.72 -13.33 -12.84
C VAL A 193 -8.27 -13.62 -11.43
N PRO A 194 -8.65 -12.59 -10.67
CA PRO A 194 -9.41 -12.77 -9.44
C PRO A 194 -10.63 -13.66 -9.63
N THR A 195 -10.70 -14.75 -8.85
CA THR A 195 -11.80 -15.72 -8.90
C THR A 195 -12.49 -15.86 -7.56
N ILE A 196 -13.78 -16.22 -7.57
CA ILE A 196 -14.56 -16.44 -6.37
C ILE A 196 -14.02 -17.68 -5.63
N GLY A 197 -13.65 -17.52 -4.36
CA GLY A 197 -13.29 -18.64 -3.49
C GLY A 197 -14.44 -19.63 -3.36
N LYS A 198 -14.20 -20.92 -3.58
CA LYS A 198 -15.23 -21.96 -3.39
C LYS A 198 -15.62 -21.98 -1.90
N GLN A 199 -16.86 -21.65 -1.58
CA GLN A 199 -17.44 -22.01 -0.30
C GLN A 199 -17.48 -23.54 -0.24
N SER A 200 -16.77 -24.14 0.72
CA SER A 200 -17.01 -25.53 1.08
C SER A 200 -18.40 -25.59 1.72
N SER A 201 -19.34 -26.29 1.10
CA SER A 201 -20.61 -26.62 1.74
C SER A 201 -20.34 -27.28 3.10
N PRO A 202 -21.03 -26.88 4.18
CA PRO A 202 -20.95 -27.62 5.43
C PRO A 202 -21.56 -29.01 5.19
N THR A 203 -20.78 -30.06 5.49
CA THR A 203 -21.26 -31.45 5.60
C THR A 203 -22.08 -31.65 6.86
#